data_AF-A0A0F9D1A6-F1
#
_entry.id   AF-A0A0F9D1A6-F1
#
_cell.length_a   1.000
_cell.length_b   1.000
_cell.length_c   1.000
_cell.angle_alpha   90.00
_cell.angle_beta   90.00
_cell.angle_gamma   90.00
#
_symmetry.space_group_name_H-M   'P 1'
#
loop_
_entity.id
_entity.type
_entity.pdbx_description
1 polymer ?
#
loop_
_entity_poly.entity_id
_entity_poly.type
_entity_poly.pdbx_seq_one_letter_code
_entity_poly.pdbx_strand_id
1 'polypeptide(L)'
;MPEGVRYVPCHPIAGNEGSGPDASSPDLFKGAPCIITPLEGTDQQALQRVTLMWEALGAKVERLDPMRHDKVYALVSHFPHLVMYAMVNAVSEIDASALRFTGAGFDDSTRIAKSSPALWRTICMMNSNNLIHCIDVLAKGLEGLKSALSSGDGAALEAELARAQKARIDIKGGR
;
A
#
# COMPACT_ATOMS: atom_id res chain seq x y z
N MET A 1 -16.44 3.60 23.46
CA MET A 1 -15.56 4.67 23.98
C MET A 1 -16.06 5.09 25.35
N PRO A 2 -15.18 5.46 26.29
CA PRO A 2 -15.62 6.05 27.55
C PRO A 2 -16.53 7.26 27.30
N GLU A 3 -17.44 7.52 28.24
CA GLU A 3 -18.34 8.66 28.15
C GLU A 3 -17.56 9.99 28.05
N GLY A 4 -18.05 10.91 27.21
CA GLY A 4 -17.40 12.20 26.96
C GLY A 4 -16.22 12.18 25.96
N VAL A 5 -15.76 11.00 25.53
CA VAL A 5 -14.68 10.89 24.52
C VAL A 5 -15.23 11.06 23.10
N ARG A 6 -14.60 11.95 22.32
CA ARG A 6 -14.88 12.12 20.89
C ARG A 6 -13.76 11.51 20.06
N TYR A 7 -14.09 10.60 19.17
CA TYR A 7 -13.13 9.86 18.36
C TYR A 7 -13.36 10.06 16.87
N VAL A 8 -12.27 10.38 16.15
CA VAL A 8 -12.25 10.59 14.70
C VAL A 8 -11.02 9.89 14.14
N PRO A 9 -11.15 8.68 13.57
CA PRO A 9 -10.02 7.98 12.98
C PRO A 9 -9.54 8.69 11.71
N CYS A 10 -8.22 8.78 11.54
CA CYS A 10 -7.58 9.44 10.41
C CYS A 10 -6.35 8.64 9.97
N HIS A 11 -6.03 8.70 8.68
CA HIS A 11 -4.84 8.11 8.08
C HIS A 11 -4.22 9.11 7.11
N PRO A 12 -3.17 9.85 7.52
CA PRO A 12 -2.39 10.67 6.59
C PRO A 12 -1.61 9.75 5.65
N ILE A 13 -1.77 9.95 4.35
CA ILE A 13 -1.08 9.18 3.30
C ILE A 13 0.23 9.87 2.99
N ALA A 14 1.06 9.93 4.02
CA ALA A 14 2.34 10.61 4.04
C ALA A 14 3.30 9.79 4.90
N GLY A 15 4.52 9.62 4.40
CA GLY A 15 5.56 8.88 5.10
C GLY A 15 6.89 8.99 4.37
N ASN A 16 7.97 8.79 5.11
CA ASN A 16 9.31 8.64 4.56
C ASN A 16 9.92 7.33 5.09
N GLU A 17 11.08 6.94 4.56
CA GLU A 17 11.79 5.73 5.01
C GLU A 17 12.47 5.89 6.38
N GLY A 18 12.52 7.12 6.90
CA GLY A 18 13.08 7.42 8.21
C GLY A 18 12.13 7.08 9.35
N SER A 19 12.68 6.97 10.54
CA SER A 19 11.93 6.73 11.79
C SER A 19 12.46 7.62 12.89
N GLY A 20 11.61 7.97 13.85
CA GLY A 20 11.98 8.84 14.97
C GLY A 20 11.88 10.34 14.65
N PRO A 21 12.09 11.20 15.66
CA PRO A 21 11.89 12.64 15.55
C PRO A 21 12.85 13.32 14.55
N ASP A 22 14.06 12.76 14.37
CA ASP A 22 15.06 13.31 13.45
C ASP A 22 14.65 13.17 11.96
N ALA A 23 13.72 12.25 11.66
CA ALA A 23 13.15 12.09 10.33
C ALA A 23 11.91 12.96 10.08
N SER A 24 11.55 13.84 11.03
CA SER A 24 10.37 14.70 10.89
C SER A 24 10.60 15.82 9.87
N SER A 25 9.53 16.23 9.20
CA SER A 25 9.54 17.34 8.24
C SER A 25 8.31 18.21 8.43
N PRO A 26 8.45 19.55 8.42
CA PRO A 26 7.32 20.47 8.53
C PRO A 26 6.39 20.39 7.31
N ASP A 27 6.90 19.96 6.16
CA ASP A 27 6.14 19.85 4.91
C ASP A 27 5.59 18.43 4.66
N LEU A 28 5.73 17.51 5.62
CA LEU A 28 5.40 16.08 5.43
C LEU A 28 3.97 15.85 4.90
N PHE A 29 3.01 16.66 5.35
CA PHE A 29 1.59 16.50 5.00
C PHE A 29 1.14 17.39 3.84
N LYS A 30 2.01 18.29 3.35
CA LYS A 30 1.64 19.30 2.37
C LYS A 30 1.29 18.66 1.03
N GLY A 31 0.03 18.82 0.60
CA GLY A 31 -0.52 18.24 -0.62
C GLY A 31 -0.84 16.75 -0.53
N ALA A 32 -0.48 16.08 0.57
CA ALA A 32 -0.72 14.66 0.79
C ALA A 32 -2.21 14.41 1.13
N PRO A 33 -2.81 13.31 0.66
CA PRO A 33 -4.13 12.92 1.12
C PRO A 33 -4.14 12.62 2.62
N CYS A 34 -5.22 12.95 3.32
CA CYS A 34 -5.52 12.43 4.64
C CYS A 34 -6.93 11.85 4.64
N ILE A 35 -7.04 10.54 4.89
CA ILE A 35 -8.33 9.86 4.89
C ILE A 35 -8.90 9.89 6.30
N ILE A 36 -10.08 10.47 6.45
CA ILE A 36 -10.88 10.38 7.67
C ILE A 36 -11.92 9.28 7.47
N THR A 37 -12.12 8.42 8.46
CA THR A 37 -13.13 7.36 8.43
C THR A 37 -14.17 7.56 9.53
N PRO A 38 -15.15 8.48 9.35
CA PRO A 38 -16.18 8.70 10.35
C PRO A 38 -16.95 7.41 10.66
N LEU A 39 -17.21 7.18 11.94
CA LEU A 39 -18.01 6.06 12.42
C LEU A 39 -19.46 6.51 12.62
N GLU A 40 -20.35 5.53 12.76
CA GLU A 40 -21.71 5.82 13.20
C GLU A 40 -21.67 6.52 14.57
N GLY A 41 -22.39 7.65 14.68
CA GLY A 41 -22.39 8.46 15.89
C GLY A 41 -21.14 9.33 16.11
N THR A 42 -20.23 9.46 15.13
CA THR A 42 -19.13 10.43 15.23
C THR A 42 -19.67 11.86 15.41
N ASP A 43 -19.23 12.53 16.49
CA ASP A 43 -19.55 13.91 16.81
C ASP A 43 -19.12 14.86 15.68
N GLN A 44 -20.07 15.61 15.13
CA GLN A 44 -19.83 16.45 13.95
C GLN A 44 -18.88 17.61 14.23
N GLN A 45 -18.87 18.16 15.45
CA GLN A 45 -17.94 19.22 15.81
C GLN A 45 -16.50 18.70 15.91
N ALA A 46 -16.29 17.51 16.47
CA ALA A 46 -14.99 16.86 16.46
C ALA A 46 -14.52 16.54 15.04
N LEU A 47 -15.41 15.99 14.21
CA LEU A 47 -15.11 15.70 12.80
C LEU A 47 -14.65 16.97 12.07
N GLN A 48 -15.35 18.08 12.24
CA GLN A 48 -14.99 19.36 11.63
C GLN A 48 -13.65 19.89 12.16
N ARG A 49 -13.41 19.84 13.48
CA ARG A 49 -12.13 20.27 14.07
C ARG A 49 -10.95 19.46 13.52
N VAL A 50 -11.09 18.14 13.43
CA VAL A 50 -10.02 17.26 12.92
C VAL A 50 -9.82 17.46 11.42
N THR A 51 -10.89 17.69 10.66
CA THR A 51 -10.79 18.05 9.23
C THR A 51 -9.96 19.33 9.06
N LEU A 52 -10.34 20.41 9.76
CA LEU A 52 -9.63 21.70 9.68
C LEU A 52 -8.18 21.62 10.15
N MET A 53 -7.89 20.77 11.15
CA MET A 53 -6.52 20.53 11.60
C MET A 53 -5.66 19.94 10.48
N TRP A 54 -6.14 18.91 9.78
CA TRP A 54 -5.39 18.30 8.68
C TRP A 54 -5.24 19.26 7.48
N GLU A 55 -6.28 20.02 7.15
CA GLU A 55 -6.22 21.04 6.10
C GLU A 55 -5.23 22.16 6.44
N ALA A 56 -5.15 22.57 7.71
CA ALA A 56 -4.18 23.56 8.18
C ALA A 56 -2.72 23.06 8.09
N LEU A 57 -2.50 21.74 8.15
CA LEU A 57 -1.22 21.09 7.87
C LEU A 57 -0.93 20.95 6.37
N GLY A 58 -1.84 21.43 5.50
CA GLY A 58 -1.72 21.37 4.06
C GLY A 58 -2.18 20.05 3.43
N ALA A 59 -2.76 19.13 4.20
CA ALA A 59 -3.26 17.87 3.68
C ALA A 59 -4.57 18.05 2.89
N LYS A 60 -4.81 17.17 1.91
CA LYS A 60 -6.09 17.06 1.20
C LYS A 60 -6.97 16.04 1.91
N VAL A 61 -7.98 16.52 2.63
CA VAL A 61 -8.84 15.62 3.41
C VAL A 61 -9.89 14.95 2.52
N GLU A 62 -9.95 13.63 2.60
CA GLU A 62 -11.00 12.81 1.98
C GLU A 62 -11.68 11.95 3.03
N ARG A 63 -12.91 11.51 2.76
CA ARG A 63 -13.68 10.67 3.67
C ARG A 63 -14.03 9.35 3.02
N LEU A 64 -13.75 8.26 3.72
CA LEU A 64 -14.15 6.90 3.31
C LEU A 64 -14.88 6.21 4.46
N ASP A 65 -15.72 5.23 4.14
CA ASP A 65 -16.13 4.27 5.16
C ASP A 65 -14.92 3.41 5.59
N PRO A 66 -14.85 2.93 6.85
CA PRO A 66 -13.71 2.17 7.34
C PRO A 66 -13.40 0.92 6.51
N MET A 67 -14.43 0.19 6.06
CA MET A 67 -14.25 -1.04 5.29
C MET A 67 -13.67 -0.77 3.91
N ARG A 68 -14.12 0.32 3.26
CA ARG A 68 -13.60 0.77 1.98
C ARG A 68 -12.18 1.28 2.11
N HIS A 69 -11.85 2.02 3.17
CA HIS A 69 -10.49 2.41 3.49
C HIS A 69 -9.57 1.17 3.51
N ASP A 70 -9.92 0.17 4.31
CA ASP A 70 -9.08 -1.03 4.46
C ASP A 70 -8.96 -1.81 3.16
N LYS A 71 -10.04 -1.92 2.38
CA LYS A 71 -10.01 -2.56 1.06
C LYS A 71 -9.12 -1.78 0.07
N VAL A 72 -9.22 -0.46 0.04
CA VAL A 72 -8.40 0.38 -0.85
C VAL A 72 -6.93 0.25 -0.49
N TYR A 73 -6.57 0.43 0.79
CA TYR A 73 -5.18 0.37 1.22
C TYR A 73 -4.60 -1.04 1.26
N ALA A 74 -5.43 -2.08 1.37
CA ALA A 74 -5.00 -3.43 1.03
C ALA A 74 -4.43 -3.48 -0.40
N LEU A 75 -5.18 -2.96 -1.39
CA LEU A 75 -4.80 -3.02 -2.80
C LEU A 75 -3.62 -2.11 -3.16
N VAL A 76 -3.60 -0.88 -2.66
CA VAL A 76 -2.65 0.15 -3.14
C VAL A 76 -1.45 0.37 -2.22
N SER A 77 -1.41 -0.27 -1.06
CA SER A 77 -0.31 -0.11 -0.08
C SER A 77 0.15 -1.44 0.52
N HIS A 78 -0.73 -2.14 1.24
CA HIS A 78 -0.32 -3.28 2.05
C HIS A 78 0.08 -4.50 1.20
N PHE A 79 -0.73 -4.81 0.19
CA PHE A 79 -0.46 -5.93 -0.69
C PHE A 79 0.83 -5.72 -1.50
N PRO A 80 1.09 -4.56 -2.14
CA PRO A 80 2.39 -4.27 -2.75
C PRO A 80 3.60 -4.54 -1.83
N HIS A 81 3.53 -4.16 -0.55
CA HIS A 81 4.61 -4.45 0.40
C HIS A 81 4.83 -5.96 0.57
N LEU A 82 3.78 -6.75 0.77
CA LEU A 82 3.89 -8.21 0.89
C LEU A 82 4.50 -8.85 -0.34
N VAL A 83 4.11 -8.41 -1.55
CA VAL A 83 4.68 -8.93 -2.79
C VAL A 83 6.16 -8.62 -2.89
N MET A 84 6.59 -7.41 -2.53
CA MET A 84 8.01 -7.05 -2.54
C MET A 84 8.82 -7.83 -1.51
N TYR A 85 8.28 -8.07 -0.30
CA TYR A 85 8.92 -8.95 0.69
C TYR A 85 9.08 -10.38 0.14
N ALA A 86 8.03 -10.95 -0.44
CA ALA A 86 8.06 -12.30 -1.01
C ALA A 86 9.05 -12.41 -2.18
N MET A 87 9.11 -11.40 -3.05
CA MET A 87 10.04 -11.34 -4.18
C MET A 87 11.49 -11.30 -3.72
N VAL A 88 11.85 -10.44 -2.76
CA VAL A 88 13.22 -10.36 -2.21
C VAL A 88 13.59 -11.68 -1.54
N ASN A 89 12.69 -12.26 -0.75
CA ASN A 89 12.93 -13.56 -0.11
C ASN A 89 13.17 -14.67 -1.14
N ALA A 90 12.37 -14.74 -2.20
CA ALA A 90 12.53 -15.74 -3.26
C ALA A 90 13.89 -15.63 -3.95
N VAL A 91 14.34 -14.40 -4.27
CA VAL A 91 15.68 -14.19 -4.85
C VAL A 91 16.76 -14.64 -3.87
N SER A 92 16.65 -14.25 -2.60
CA SER A 92 17.63 -14.61 -1.57
C SER A 92 17.69 -16.11 -1.28
N GLU A 93 16.55 -16.81 -1.36
CA GLU A 93 16.44 -18.25 -1.14
C GLU A 93 17.05 -19.05 -2.30
N ILE A 94 16.88 -18.58 -3.54
CA ILE A 94 17.47 -19.19 -4.74
C ILE A 94 18.98 -18.92 -4.81
N ASP A 95 19.38 -17.66 -4.69
CA ASP A 95 20.77 -17.22 -4.72
C ASP A 95 20.93 -15.82 -4.10
N ALA A 96 21.32 -15.76 -2.83
CA ALA A 96 21.58 -14.51 -2.14
C ALA A 96 22.68 -13.66 -2.81
N SER A 97 23.61 -14.25 -3.56
CA SER A 97 24.65 -13.49 -4.27
C SER A 97 24.09 -12.69 -5.44
N ALA A 98 22.92 -13.09 -5.98
CA ALA A 98 22.22 -12.37 -7.04
C ALA A 98 21.84 -10.94 -6.64
N LEU A 99 21.60 -10.70 -5.34
CA LEU A 99 21.29 -9.36 -4.80
C LEU A 99 22.43 -8.35 -4.97
N ARG A 100 23.65 -8.79 -5.30
CA ARG A 100 24.79 -7.90 -5.63
C ARG A 100 24.73 -7.36 -7.06
N PHE A 101 23.86 -7.91 -7.89
CA PHE A 101 23.71 -7.56 -9.31
C PHE A 101 22.37 -6.84 -9.58
N THR A 102 21.76 -6.26 -8.55
CA THR A 102 20.53 -5.48 -8.74
C THR A 102 20.81 -4.21 -9.54
N GLY A 103 19.78 -3.75 -10.24
CA GLY A 103 19.79 -2.45 -10.92
C GLY A 103 18.69 -1.55 -10.36
N ALA A 104 18.67 -0.30 -10.83
CA ALA A 104 17.74 0.73 -10.35
C ALA A 104 16.27 0.26 -10.29
N GLY A 105 15.80 -0.50 -11.29
CA GLY A 105 14.41 -0.99 -11.31
C GLY A 105 14.09 -1.97 -10.17
N PHE A 106 15.03 -2.84 -9.80
CA PHE A 106 14.85 -3.73 -8.64
C PHE A 106 14.88 -2.91 -7.36
N ASP A 107 15.91 -2.08 -7.18
CA ASP A 107 16.11 -1.27 -5.97
C ASP A 107 14.91 -0.35 -5.70
N ASP A 108 14.39 0.32 -6.73
CA ASP A 108 13.23 1.22 -6.64
C ASP A 108 11.95 0.46 -6.29
N SER A 109 11.73 -0.70 -6.94
CA SER A 109 10.53 -1.51 -6.72
C SER A 109 10.53 -2.13 -5.32
N THR A 110 11.69 -2.64 -4.87
CA THR A 110 11.84 -3.31 -3.58
C THR A 110 12.19 -2.37 -2.44
N ARG A 111 12.34 -1.06 -2.69
CA ARG A 111 12.64 -0.04 -1.66
C ARG A 111 11.71 -0.15 -0.45
N ILE A 112 10.43 -0.43 -0.69
CA ILE A 112 9.42 -0.59 0.34
C ILE A 112 9.61 -1.83 1.23
N ALA A 113 10.35 -2.84 0.77
CA ALA A 113 10.73 -4.01 1.58
C ALA A 113 11.80 -3.68 2.65
N LYS A 114 12.35 -2.45 2.67
CA LYS A 114 13.20 -1.97 3.78
C LYS A 114 12.39 -1.51 5.00
N SER A 115 11.07 -1.44 4.88
CA SER A 115 10.20 -0.98 5.96
C SER A 115 10.22 -1.92 7.18
N SER A 116 9.94 -1.36 8.36
CA SER A 116 9.97 -2.09 9.64
C SER A 116 9.09 -3.35 9.65
N PRO A 117 9.66 -4.55 9.88
CA PRO A 117 8.88 -5.79 9.96
C PRO A 117 7.84 -5.78 11.08
N ALA A 118 8.16 -5.14 12.22
CA ALA A 118 7.24 -5.09 13.37
C ALA A 118 5.97 -4.27 13.06
N LEU A 119 6.12 -3.15 12.34
CA LEU A 119 5.00 -2.33 11.88
C LEU A 119 4.17 -3.10 10.84
N TRP A 120 4.82 -3.64 9.82
CA TRP A 120 4.14 -4.34 8.73
C TRP A 120 3.44 -5.61 9.16
N ARG A 121 3.98 -6.33 10.15
CA ARG A 121 3.26 -7.44 10.82
C ARG A 121 1.91 -6.96 11.35
N THR A 122 1.88 -5.87 12.11
CA THR A 122 0.64 -5.35 12.70
C THR A 122 -0.36 -4.94 11.62
N ILE A 123 0.09 -4.18 10.61
CA ILE A 123 -0.75 -3.75 9.47
C ILE A 123 -1.35 -4.97 8.75
N CYS A 124 -0.52 -5.98 8.44
CA CYS A 124 -0.98 -7.16 7.72
C CYS A 124 -1.97 -8.00 8.55
N MET A 125 -1.71 -8.16 9.84
CA MET A 125 -2.62 -8.89 10.72
C MET A 125 -3.97 -8.19 10.89
N MET A 126 -3.99 -6.85 10.95
CA MET A 126 -5.22 -6.07 11.07
C MET A 126 -6.07 -6.08 9.78
N ASN A 127 -5.47 -6.34 8.62
CA ASN A 127 -6.15 -6.31 7.32
C ASN A 127 -6.02 -7.64 6.55
N SER A 128 -5.90 -8.75 7.28
CA SER A 128 -5.56 -10.07 6.75
C SER A 128 -6.56 -10.60 5.73
N ASN A 129 -7.86 -10.41 5.96
CA ASN A 129 -8.91 -10.91 5.06
C ASN A 129 -8.80 -10.31 3.65
N ASN A 130 -8.60 -8.99 3.53
CA ASN A 130 -8.40 -8.36 2.22
C ASN A 130 -7.08 -8.80 1.58
N LEU A 131 -6.03 -8.97 2.40
CA LEU A 131 -4.71 -9.38 1.92
C LEU A 131 -4.69 -10.81 1.39
N ILE A 132 -5.34 -11.76 2.06
CA ILE A 132 -5.48 -13.15 1.60
C ILE A 132 -6.13 -13.16 0.21
N HIS A 133 -7.22 -12.42 0.03
CA HIS A 133 -7.86 -12.31 -1.28
C HIS A 133 -6.92 -11.75 -2.37
N CYS A 134 -6.11 -10.74 -2.04
CA CYS A 134 -5.12 -10.20 -2.99
C CYS A 134 -4.04 -11.23 -3.35
N ILE A 135 -3.57 -12.00 -2.36
CA ILE A 135 -2.58 -13.06 -2.53
C ILE A 135 -3.14 -14.16 -3.44
N ASP A 136 -4.39 -14.60 -3.24
CA ASP A 136 -5.03 -15.62 -4.08
C ASP A 136 -5.10 -15.18 -5.55
N VAL A 137 -5.47 -13.91 -5.79
CA VAL A 137 -5.55 -13.34 -7.15
C VAL A 137 -4.17 -13.29 -7.80
N LEU A 138 -3.13 -12.90 -7.07
CA LEU A 138 -1.76 -12.89 -7.60
C LEU A 138 -1.22 -14.30 -7.84
N ALA A 139 -1.45 -15.24 -6.92
CA ALA A 139 -1.02 -16.62 -7.07
C ALA A 139 -1.58 -17.23 -8.37
N LYS A 140 -2.87 -16.96 -8.66
CA LYS A 140 -3.48 -17.34 -9.94
C LYS A 140 -2.79 -16.70 -11.15
N GLY A 141 -2.45 -15.41 -11.06
CA GLY A 141 -1.70 -14.72 -12.13
C GLY A 141 -0.31 -15.31 -12.36
N LEU A 142 0.43 -15.61 -11.28
CA LEU A 142 1.75 -16.24 -11.35
C LEU A 142 1.69 -17.64 -11.95
N GLU A 143 0.68 -18.44 -11.60
CA GLU A 143 0.47 -19.76 -12.22
C GLU A 143 0.13 -19.64 -13.72
N GLY A 144 -0.62 -18.61 -14.12
CA GLY A 144 -0.86 -18.30 -15.54
C GLY A 144 0.44 -18.02 -16.31
N LEU A 145 1.28 -17.14 -15.77
CA LEU A 145 2.60 -16.82 -16.35
C LEU A 145 3.50 -18.07 -16.43
N LYS A 146 3.55 -18.85 -15.34
CA LYS A 146 4.34 -20.10 -15.27
C LYS A 146 3.86 -21.12 -16.29
N SER A 147 2.55 -21.28 -16.47
CA SER A 147 1.97 -22.18 -17.46
C SER A 147 2.39 -21.79 -18.88
N ALA A 148 2.25 -20.52 -19.24
CA ALA A 148 2.66 -20.01 -20.56
C ALA A 148 4.16 -20.21 -20.82
N LEU A 149 5.02 -19.97 -19.82
CA LEU A 149 6.46 -20.23 -19.92
C LEU A 149 6.76 -21.73 -20.10
N SER A 150 6.07 -22.60 -19.36
CA SER A 150 6.33 -24.05 -19.37
C SER A 150 5.85 -24.71 -20.66
N SER A 151 4.81 -24.17 -21.29
CA SER A 151 4.30 -24.65 -22.59
C SER A 151 4.99 -24.01 -23.80
N GLY A 152 5.82 -22.97 -23.59
CA GLY A 152 6.39 -22.17 -24.67
C GLY A 152 5.36 -21.31 -25.42
N ASP A 153 4.21 -21.03 -24.81
CA ASP A 153 3.13 -20.24 -25.41
C ASP A 153 3.41 -18.73 -25.27
N GLY A 154 4.16 -18.20 -26.24
CA GLY A 154 4.50 -16.78 -26.29
C GLY A 154 3.27 -15.87 -26.42
N ALA A 155 2.21 -16.31 -27.09
CA ALA A 155 1.00 -15.51 -27.27
C ALA A 155 0.21 -15.37 -25.96
N ALA A 156 0.10 -16.46 -25.19
CA ALA A 156 -0.49 -16.41 -23.86
C ALA A 156 0.33 -15.52 -22.91
N LEU A 157 1.66 -15.62 -22.95
CA LEU A 157 2.54 -14.77 -22.14
C LEU A 157 2.36 -13.29 -22.50
N GLU A 158 2.36 -12.94 -23.79
CA GLU A 158 2.15 -11.56 -24.24
C GLU A 158 0.80 -11.01 -23.78
N ALA A 159 -0.27 -11.81 -23.87
CA ALA A 159 -1.60 -11.40 -23.43
C ALA A 159 -1.66 -11.07 -21.93
N GLU A 160 -0.99 -11.86 -21.09
CA GLU A 160 -0.90 -11.61 -19.65
C GLU A 160 -0.15 -10.30 -19.33
N LEU A 161 0.98 -10.06 -20.02
CA LEU A 161 1.78 -8.83 -19.87
C LEU A 161 1.03 -7.60 -20.38
N ALA A 162 0.37 -7.69 -21.54
CA ALA A 162 -0.39 -6.59 -22.14
C ALA A 162 -1.58 -6.17 -21.27
N ARG A 163 -2.21 -7.13 -20.57
CA ARG A 163 -3.29 -6.83 -19.62
C ARG A 163 -2.80 -5.95 -18.47
N ALA A 164 -1.63 -6.26 -17.91
CA ALA A 164 -1.00 -5.44 -16.87
C ALA A 164 -0.59 -4.06 -17.39
N GLN A 165 0.01 -4.00 -18.59
CA GLN A 165 0.39 -2.75 -19.25
C GLN A 165 -0.81 -1.82 -19.44
N LYS A 166 -1.92 -2.35 -19.97
CA LYS A 166 -3.16 -1.58 -20.18
C LYS A 166 -3.68 -0.99 -18.86
N ALA A 167 -3.81 -1.83 -17.83
CA ALA A 167 -4.27 -1.38 -16.51
C ALA A 167 -3.37 -0.26 -15.95
N ARG A 168 -2.05 -0.33 -16.18
CA ARG A 168 -1.09 0.68 -15.73
C ARG A 168 -1.20 2.00 -16.50
N ILE A 169 -1.42 1.95 -17.81
CA ILE A 169 -1.58 3.14 -18.66
C ILE A 169 -2.89 3.86 -18.32
N ASP A 170 -3.93 3.12 -17.96
CA ASP A 170 -5.26 3.66 -17.64
C ASP A 170 -5.33 4.37 -16.27
N ILE A 171 -4.26 4.36 -15.47
CA ILE A 171 -4.18 5.12 -14.21
C ILE A 171 -4.17 6.63 -14.54
N LYS A 172 -5.35 7.25 -14.60
CA LYS A 172 -5.52 8.70 -14.72
C LYS A 172 -5.32 9.36 -13.35
N GLY A 173 -4.48 10.40 -13.28
CA GLY A 173 -4.31 11.24 -12.07
C GLY A 173 -3.04 11.02 -11.24
N GLY A 174 -2.02 10.37 -11.81
CA GLY A 174 -0.72 10.17 -11.16
C GLY A 174 0.35 11.21 -11.50
N ARG A 175 0.00 12.50 -11.60
CA ARG A 175 0.89 13.68 -11.44
C ARG A 175 0.03 14.87 -11.04
#